data_AF-A0A7X8KAX9-F1
#
_entry.id   AF-A0A7X8KAX9-F1
#
_cell.length_a   1.000
_cell.length_b   1.000
_cell.length_c   1.000
_cell.angle_alpha   90.00
_cell.angle_beta   90.00
_cell.angle_gamma   90.00
#
_symmetry.space_group_name_H-M   'P 1'
#
loop_
_entity.id
_entity.type
_entity.pdbx_description
1 polymer ?
#
loop_
_entity_poly.entity_id
_entity_poly.type
_entity_poly.pdbx_seq_one_letter_code
_entity_poly.pdbx_strand_id
1 'polypeptide(L)'
;MNTLYVIRLGEIALKGLNRPMFENMLRRNIKAKLKGYRNTITKQKGRLFLQIGDDCPREVVDTALSTTFGIVGYSRSFSAPKELEAIHEAAREAIGEGPFAEGKGSFKVISRRADKSFPLTSYQLDVELAKTVHEVHPDLTVDVKSPDLILYCEIRDKAYLYTTQKKGLGGLPVGSAGAGMLLLSGGLDSPVAGFLAAKRGVKMDCLYFHAYPYTSDEALEKVKTLASLIAPYLQGTRLWVVHFTEAQLQIKRTA
;
A
#
# COMPACT_ATOMS: atom_id res chain seq x y z
N MET A 1 -21.28 -5.07 -5.31
CA MET A 1 -20.97 -5.08 -3.86
C MET A 1 -19.75 -4.18 -3.68
N ASN A 2 -19.05 -4.21 -2.54
CA ASN A 2 -17.77 -3.51 -2.38
C ASN A 2 -16.75 -4.47 -1.78
N THR A 3 -15.54 -4.47 -2.31
CA THR A 3 -14.42 -5.17 -1.72
C THR A 3 -13.76 -4.31 -0.65
N LEU A 4 -13.41 -4.92 0.49
CA LEU A 4 -12.79 -4.24 1.61
C LEU A 4 -11.30 -4.59 1.73
N TYR A 5 -10.49 -3.60 2.02
CA TYR A 5 -9.07 -3.74 2.32
C TYR A 5 -8.73 -3.12 3.69
N VAL A 6 -8.01 -3.86 4.52
CA VAL A 6 -7.35 -3.34 5.72
C VAL A 6 -5.95 -2.87 5.32
N ILE A 7 -5.65 -1.61 5.63
CA ILE A 7 -4.36 -0.97 5.32
C ILE A 7 -3.66 -0.62 6.63
N ARG A 8 -2.44 -1.12 6.78
CA ARG A 8 -1.57 -0.97 7.95
C ARG A 8 -0.61 0.19 7.72
N LEU A 9 -0.60 1.10 8.68
CA LEU A 9 0.22 2.32 8.64
C LEU A 9 1.57 2.08 9.32
N GLY A 10 2.63 2.64 8.74
CA GLY A 10 3.99 2.56 9.29
C GLY A 10 4.36 3.73 10.20
N GLU A 11 5.43 4.43 9.83
CA GLU A 11 6.02 5.58 10.54
C GLU A 11 5.00 6.68 10.89
N ILE A 12 3.89 6.76 10.15
CA ILE A 12 2.77 7.68 10.42
C ILE A 12 2.20 7.46 11.82
N ALA A 13 2.12 6.20 12.28
CA ALA A 13 1.57 5.87 13.59
C ALA A 13 2.42 6.39 14.76
N LEU A 14 3.70 6.71 14.50
CA LEU A 14 4.65 7.25 15.48
C LEU A 14 4.63 8.78 15.54
N LYS A 15 3.94 9.45 14.62
CA LYS A 15 3.80 10.91 14.66
C LYS A 15 2.81 11.26 15.78
N GLY A 16 3.18 12.23 16.62
CA GLY A 16 2.33 12.74 17.70
C GLY A 16 1.19 13.60 17.16
N LEU A 17 1.21 14.90 17.47
CA LEU A 17 0.12 15.84 17.13
C LEU A 17 -0.16 15.95 15.62
N ASN A 18 0.83 15.73 14.76
CA ASN A 18 0.67 15.86 13.31
C ASN A 18 0.07 14.63 12.62
N ARG A 19 -0.22 13.56 13.35
CA ARG A 19 -0.72 12.30 12.77
C ARG A 19 -1.96 12.46 11.87
N PRO A 20 -3.00 13.24 12.24
CA PRO A 20 -4.17 13.41 11.37
C PRO A 20 -3.83 14.00 10.00
N MET A 21 -2.84 14.89 9.93
CA MET A 21 -2.34 15.47 8.67
C MET A 21 -1.77 14.37 7.75
N PHE A 22 -0.91 13.52 8.28
CA PHE A 22 -0.30 12.40 7.53
C PHE A 22 -1.35 11.38 7.07
N GLU A 23 -2.26 10.97 7.96
CA GLU A 23 -3.33 10.03 7.60
C GLU A 23 -4.25 10.61 6.51
N ASN A 24 -4.57 11.91 6.58
CA ASN A 24 -5.37 12.58 5.55
C ASN A 24 -4.62 12.69 4.22
N MET A 25 -3.32 12.98 4.23
CA MET A 25 -2.48 13.00 3.02
C MET A 25 -2.43 11.62 2.37
N LEU A 26 -2.16 10.57 3.16
CA LEU A 26 -2.15 9.19 2.67
C LEU A 26 -3.49 8.81 2.02
N ARG A 27 -4.60 9.16 2.67
CA ARG A 27 -5.94 8.93 2.13
C ARG A 27 -6.10 9.61 0.76
N ARG A 28 -5.68 10.87 0.61
CA ARG A 28 -5.74 11.57 -0.68
C ARG A 28 -4.89 10.88 -1.75
N ASN A 29 -3.70 10.43 -1.39
CA ASN A 29 -2.77 9.73 -2.29
C ASN A 29 -3.37 8.42 -2.83
N ILE A 30 -3.93 7.60 -1.94
CA ILE A 30 -4.63 6.36 -2.33
C ILE A 30 -5.83 6.69 -3.23
N LYS A 31 -6.68 7.64 -2.83
CA LYS A 31 -7.85 8.05 -3.63
C LYS A 31 -7.48 8.55 -5.02
N ALA A 32 -6.39 9.28 -5.16
CA ALA A 32 -5.93 9.81 -6.44
C ALA A 32 -5.48 8.69 -7.39
N LYS A 33 -4.89 7.60 -6.89
CA LYS A 33 -4.51 6.44 -7.70
C LYS A 33 -5.69 5.54 -8.09
N LEU A 34 -6.77 5.59 -7.32
CA LEU A 34 -8.03 4.88 -7.59
C LEU A 34 -9.08 5.80 -8.21
N LYS A 35 -8.65 6.93 -8.81
CA LYS A 35 -9.54 7.87 -9.49
C LYS A 35 -10.15 7.15 -10.70
N GLY A 36 -11.47 7.03 -10.72
CA GLY A 36 -12.22 6.28 -11.74
C GLY A 36 -13.12 5.22 -11.12
N TYR A 37 -12.82 4.76 -9.90
CA TYR A 37 -13.60 3.74 -9.21
C TYR A 37 -14.23 4.29 -7.94
N ARG A 38 -15.46 3.85 -7.65
CA ARG A 38 -16.16 4.25 -6.42
C ARG A 38 -15.40 3.75 -5.20
N ASN A 39 -14.89 4.66 -4.38
CA ASN A 39 -14.11 4.30 -3.20
C ASN A 39 -14.42 5.14 -1.96
N THR A 40 -14.40 4.49 -0.80
CA THR A 40 -14.52 5.13 0.51
C THR A 40 -13.37 4.67 1.39
N ILE A 41 -12.72 5.61 2.07
CA ILE A 41 -11.64 5.29 3.01
C ILE A 41 -12.00 5.85 4.37
N THR A 42 -12.21 4.95 5.33
CA THR A 42 -12.43 5.29 6.74
C THR A 42 -11.14 5.11 7.53
N LYS A 43 -11.04 5.81 8.66
CA LYS A 43 -9.85 5.84 9.51
C LYS A 43 -10.21 5.28 10.87
N GLN A 44 -9.33 4.46 11.41
CA GLN A 44 -9.35 4.09 12.81
C GLN A 44 -7.94 4.09 13.36
N LYS A 45 -7.81 4.01 14.69
CA LYS A 45 -6.51 4.02 15.37
C LYS A 45 -5.56 2.97 14.77
N GLY A 46 -4.61 3.44 13.95
CA GLY A 46 -3.53 2.67 13.34
C GLY A 46 -3.87 1.93 12.04
N ARG A 47 -5.07 2.13 11.48
CA ARG A 47 -5.55 1.47 10.26
C ARG A 47 -6.32 2.43 9.35
N LEU A 48 -6.22 2.21 8.05
CA LEU A 48 -7.19 2.71 7.09
C LEU A 48 -7.98 1.52 6.55
N PHE A 49 -9.27 1.73 6.28
CA PHE A 49 -10.13 0.74 5.66
C PHE A 49 -10.60 1.30 4.34
N LEU A 50 -10.21 0.65 3.25
CA LEU A 50 -10.61 1.01 1.89
C LEU A 50 -11.74 0.09 1.45
N GLN A 51 -12.91 0.67 1.21
CA GLN A 51 -13.97 0.03 0.44
C GLN A 51 -13.87 0.51 -1.01
N ILE A 52 -13.77 -0.42 -1.95
CA ILE A 52 -13.67 -0.17 -3.39
C ILE A 52 -14.78 -0.94 -4.10
N GLY A 53 -15.36 -0.37 -5.15
CA GLY A 53 -16.34 -1.07 -5.99
C GLY A 53 -15.72 -2.30 -6.67
N ASP A 54 -16.51 -3.36 -6.85
CA ASP A 54 -16.03 -4.61 -7.45
C ASP A 54 -15.72 -4.48 -8.94
N ASP A 55 -16.14 -3.38 -9.56
CA ASP A 55 -15.77 -2.98 -10.92
C ASP A 55 -14.28 -2.59 -11.04
N CYS A 56 -13.60 -2.35 -9.93
CA CYS A 56 -12.17 -2.08 -9.91
C CYS A 56 -11.36 -3.39 -10.00
N PRO A 57 -10.54 -3.58 -11.06
CA PRO A 57 -9.67 -4.74 -11.15
C PRO A 57 -8.72 -4.84 -9.96
N ARG A 58 -8.45 -6.06 -9.51
CA ARG A 58 -7.60 -6.33 -8.34
C ARG A 58 -6.19 -5.79 -8.54
N GLU A 59 -5.66 -5.90 -9.76
CA GLU A 59 -4.34 -5.44 -10.15
C GLU A 59 -4.22 -3.92 -9.98
N VAL A 60 -5.28 -3.16 -10.30
CA VAL A 60 -5.31 -1.71 -10.12
C VAL A 60 -5.22 -1.34 -8.64
N VAL A 61 -5.96 -2.05 -7.77
CA VAL A 61 -5.90 -1.84 -6.31
C VAL A 61 -4.51 -2.21 -5.78
N ASP A 62 -3.97 -3.35 -6.21
CA ASP A 62 -2.66 -3.81 -5.81
C ASP A 62 -1.55 -2.85 -6.25
N THR A 63 -1.56 -2.35 -7.48
CA THR A 63 -0.62 -1.31 -7.96
C THR A 63 -0.80 -0.03 -7.15
N ALA A 64 -2.02 0.42 -6.89
CA ALA A 64 -2.27 1.64 -6.12
C ALA A 64 -1.72 1.53 -4.69
N LEU A 65 -1.98 0.43 -3.99
CA LEU A 65 -1.56 0.25 -2.61
C LEU A 65 -0.06 -0.09 -2.49
N SER A 66 0.48 -0.93 -3.37
CA SER A 66 1.90 -1.30 -3.36
C SER A 66 2.85 -0.17 -3.73
N THR A 67 2.41 0.80 -4.53
CA THR A 67 3.25 1.94 -4.94
C THR A 67 3.08 3.18 -4.05
N THR A 68 2.28 3.10 -2.98
CA THR A 68 1.98 4.25 -2.12
C THR A 68 2.81 4.25 -0.84
N PHE A 69 3.71 5.23 -0.71
CA PHE A 69 4.44 5.47 0.53
C PHE A 69 3.50 5.87 1.69
N GLY A 70 3.83 5.42 2.90
CA GLY A 70 3.00 5.48 4.11
C GLY A 70 2.32 4.16 4.46
N ILE A 71 2.18 3.24 3.50
CA ILE A 71 1.58 1.91 3.70
C ILE A 71 2.69 0.91 4.02
N VAL A 72 2.60 0.20 5.14
CA VAL A 72 3.54 -0.90 5.48
C VAL A 72 2.99 -2.25 5.07
N GLY A 73 1.67 -2.38 4.99
CA GLY A 73 1.07 -3.54 4.38
C GLY A 73 -0.43 -3.38 4.24
N TYR A 74 -1.02 -4.25 3.43
CA TYR A 74 -2.44 -4.24 3.15
C TYR A 74 -2.94 -5.64 2.84
N SER A 75 -4.22 -5.85 3.04
CA SER A 75 -4.87 -7.15 2.96
C SER A 75 -6.29 -6.94 2.48
N ARG A 76 -6.73 -7.71 1.48
CA ARG A 76 -8.18 -7.87 1.24
C ARG A 76 -8.78 -8.52 2.47
N SER A 77 -9.92 -8.04 2.92
CA SER A 77 -10.52 -8.46 4.18
C SER A 77 -12.03 -8.58 4.08
N PHE A 78 -12.57 -9.45 4.92
CA PHE A 78 -13.99 -9.60 5.18
C PHE A 78 -14.32 -8.90 6.49
N SER A 79 -15.53 -8.38 6.62
CA SER A 79 -15.96 -7.71 7.85
C SER A 79 -17.27 -8.26 8.35
N ALA A 80 -17.37 -8.48 9.66
CA ALA A 80 -18.56 -8.95 10.32
C ALA A 80 -18.92 -8.07 11.54
N PRO A 81 -20.20 -8.04 11.94
CA PRO A 81 -20.59 -7.63 13.29
C PRO A 81 -19.76 -8.35 14.37
N LYS A 82 -19.71 -7.79 15.57
CA LYS A 82 -19.00 -8.38 16.72
C LYS A 82 -19.81 -9.49 17.40
N GLU A 83 -20.30 -10.42 16.58
CA GLU A 83 -21.10 -11.57 17.00
C GLU A 83 -20.34 -12.82 16.55
N LEU A 84 -20.18 -13.78 17.45
CA LEU A 84 -19.30 -14.93 17.21
C LEU A 84 -19.71 -15.70 15.94
N GLU A 85 -21.01 -15.93 15.74
CA GLU A 85 -21.54 -16.59 14.55
C GLU A 85 -21.19 -15.85 13.25
N ALA A 86 -21.41 -14.53 13.22
CA ALA A 86 -21.07 -13.72 12.07
C ALA A 86 -19.56 -13.68 11.79
N ILE A 87 -18.73 -13.77 12.84
CA ILE A 87 -17.28 -13.87 12.73
C ILE A 87 -16.88 -15.22 12.11
N HIS A 88 -17.55 -16.31 12.49
CA HIS A 88 -17.34 -17.63 11.88
C HIS A 88 -17.68 -17.61 10.38
N GLU A 89 -18.81 -17.02 9.99
CA GLU A 89 -19.15 -16.91 8.56
C GLU A 89 -18.13 -16.10 7.76
N ALA A 90 -17.72 -14.93 8.27
CA ALA A 90 -16.67 -14.15 7.62
C ALA A 90 -15.30 -14.86 7.61
N ALA A 91 -15.05 -15.78 8.54
CA ALA A 91 -13.86 -16.63 8.51
C ALA A 91 -13.94 -17.65 7.38
N ARG A 92 -15.11 -18.29 7.20
CA ARG A 92 -15.36 -19.22 6.08
C ARG A 92 -15.17 -18.52 4.75
N GLU A 93 -15.71 -17.31 4.59
CA GLU A 93 -15.46 -16.49 3.39
C GLU A 93 -13.97 -16.20 3.19
N ALA A 94 -13.26 -15.81 4.25
CA ALA A 94 -11.84 -15.45 4.17
C ALA A 94 -10.92 -16.63 3.79
N ILE A 95 -11.25 -17.85 4.20
CA ILE A 95 -10.46 -19.07 3.93
C ILE A 95 -10.96 -19.87 2.72
N GLY A 96 -12.14 -19.54 2.20
CA GLY A 96 -12.67 -20.12 0.96
C GLY A 96 -11.93 -19.63 -0.30
N GLU A 97 -11.12 -18.59 -0.17
CA GLU A 97 -10.31 -18.04 -1.25
C GLU A 97 -8.85 -17.79 -0.85
N GLY A 98 -8.01 -17.51 -1.85
CA GLY A 98 -6.61 -17.18 -1.62
C GLY A 98 -5.79 -18.38 -1.14
N PRO A 99 -4.82 -18.19 -0.23
CA PRO A 99 -3.82 -19.21 0.06
C PRO A 99 -4.39 -20.42 0.84
N PHE A 100 -5.58 -20.29 1.44
CA PHE A 100 -6.27 -21.40 2.10
C PHE A 100 -7.07 -22.27 1.13
N ALA A 101 -7.29 -21.85 -0.13
CA ALA A 101 -8.20 -22.52 -1.05
C ALA A 101 -7.82 -23.98 -1.36
N GLU A 102 -6.53 -24.32 -1.28
CA GLU A 102 -6.05 -25.69 -1.49
C GLU A 102 -6.27 -26.61 -0.28
N GLY A 103 -6.52 -26.05 0.92
CA GLY A 103 -6.78 -26.82 2.13
C GLY A 103 -5.60 -27.68 2.62
N LYS A 104 -4.35 -27.35 2.25
CA LYS A 104 -3.16 -28.16 2.54
C LYS A 104 -2.09 -27.40 3.31
N GLY A 105 -1.34 -28.15 4.13
CA GLY A 105 -0.23 -27.65 4.92
C GLY A 105 -0.61 -27.35 6.37
N SER A 106 0.08 -26.37 6.95
CA SER A 106 -0.11 -25.95 8.33
C SER A 106 -0.70 -24.54 8.43
N PHE A 107 -1.43 -24.26 9.50
CA PHE A 107 -2.00 -22.93 9.73
C PHE A 107 -1.93 -22.47 11.18
N LYS A 108 -2.13 -21.17 11.35
CA LYS A 108 -2.34 -20.51 12.64
C LYS A 108 -3.41 -19.43 12.52
N VAL A 109 -4.20 -19.27 13.58
CA VAL A 109 -5.05 -18.07 13.73
C VAL A 109 -4.33 -17.04 14.60
N ILE A 110 -4.40 -15.76 14.22
CA ILE A 110 -3.85 -14.64 14.98
C ILE A 110 -4.89 -13.54 15.15
N SER A 111 -5.43 -13.46 16.36
CA SER A 111 -6.46 -12.49 16.74
C SER A 111 -5.89 -11.31 17.51
N ARG A 112 -6.28 -10.10 17.12
CA ARG A 112 -5.90 -8.85 17.78
C ARG A 112 -7.14 -8.06 18.17
N ARG A 113 -7.29 -7.79 19.46
CA ARG A 113 -8.40 -6.99 20.00
C ARG A 113 -7.95 -5.57 20.30
N ALA A 114 -8.34 -4.63 19.45
CA ALA A 114 -8.25 -3.20 19.76
C ALA A 114 -9.39 -2.79 20.71
N ASP A 115 -10.58 -3.38 20.52
CA ASP A 115 -11.68 -3.30 21.46
C ASP A 115 -11.58 -4.42 22.50
N LYS A 116 -11.35 -4.03 23.77
CA LYS A 116 -11.20 -4.97 24.88
C LYS A 116 -12.53 -5.40 25.49
N SER A 117 -13.65 -4.76 25.13
CA SER A 117 -14.97 -5.14 25.62
C SER A 117 -15.54 -6.40 24.95
N PHE A 118 -14.90 -6.89 23.88
CA PHE A 118 -15.32 -8.14 23.23
C PHE A 118 -15.15 -9.32 24.21
N PRO A 119 -16.17 -10.20 24.38
CA PRO A 119 -16.21 -11.18 25.47
C PRO A 119 -15.05 -12.17 25.49
N LEU A 120 -14.59 -12.60 24.30
CA LEU A 120 -13.48 -13.53 24.19
C LEU A 120 -12.13 -12.81 24.23
N THR A 121 -11.15 -13.46 24.85
CA THR A 121 -9.73 -13.10 24.70
C THR A 121 -9.24 -13.39 23.27
N SER A 122 -8.09 -12.82 22.89
CA SER A 122 -7.47 -13.13 21.59
C SER A 122 -7.24 -14.64 21.42
N TYR A 123 -6.73 -15.29 22.47
CA TYR A 123 -6.45 -16.72 22.44
C TYR A 123 -7.73 -17.56 22.32
N GLN A 124 -8.78 -17.24 23.09
CA GLN A 124 -10.07 -17.93 22.95
C GLN A 124 -10.65 -17.76 21.55
N LEU A 125 -10.54 -16.56 20.96
CA LEU A 125 -10.99 -16.32 19.60
C LEU A 125 -10.14 -17.09 18.57
N ASP A 126 -8.83 -17.21 18.79
CA ASP A 126 -7.94 -18.02 17.94
C ASP A 126 -8.37 -19.49 17.95
N VAL A 127 -8.72 -20.04 19.12
CA VAL A 127 -9.21 -21.41 19.28
C VAL A 127 -10.55 -21.60 18.56
N GLU A 128 -11.52 -20.69 18.74
CA GLU A 128 -12.83 -20.79 18.07
C GLU A 128 -12.69 -20.74 16.55
N LEU A 129 -11.90 -19.80 16.03
CA LEU A 129 -11.68 -19.69 14.58
C LEU A 129 -10.88 -20.86 14.02
N ALA A 130 -9.98 -21.47 14.80
CA ALA A 130 -9.27 -22.66 14.35
C ALA A 130 -10.20 -23.85 14.14
N LYS A 131 -11.28 -23.98 14.93
CA LYS A 131 -12.32 -25.00 14.69
C LYS A 131 -12.96 -24.80 13.32
N THR A 132 -13.34 -23.56 12.98
CA THR A 132 -13.91 -23.24 11.66
C THR A 132 -12.95 -23.53 10.51
N VAL A 133 -11.67 -23.24 10.68
CA VAL A 133 -10.67 -23.61 9.66
C VAL A 133 -10.64 -25.12 9.46
N HIS A 134 -10.65 -25.90 10.54
CA HIS A 134 -10.62 -27.36 10.47
C HIS A 134 -11.93 -27.97 9.95
N GLU A 135 -13.09 -27.36 10.23
CA GLU A 135 -14.38 -27.76 9.66
C GLU A 135 -14.41 -27.60 8.14
N VAL A 136 -13.84 -26.51 7.62
CA VAL A 136 -13.80 -26.23 6.18
C VAL A 136 -12.68 -27.00 5.48
N HIS A 137 -11.53 -27.13 6.14
CA HIS A 137 -10.32 -27.79 5.62
C HIS A 137 -9.78 -28.81 6.62
N PRO A 138 -10.34 -30.03 6.66
CA PRO A 138 -9.96 -31.05 7.65
C PRO A 138 -8.50 -31.50 7.57
N ASP A 139 -7.88 -31.39 6.39
CA ASP A 139 -6.49 -31.82 6.15
C ASP A 139 -5.45 -30.79 6.65
N LEU A 140 -5.88 -29.57 7.02
CA LEU A 140 -4.99 -28.56 7.59
C LEU A 140 -4.64 -28.88 9.04
N THR A 141 -3.35 -28.76 9.35
CA THR A 141 -2.82 -28.98 10.71
C THR A 141 -2.42 -27.68 11.38
N VAL A 142 -2.52 -27.59 12.71
CA VAL A 142 -2.15 -26.36 13.43
C VAL A 142 -0.65 -26.35 13.72
N ASP A 143 0.05 -25.32 13.25
CA ASP A 143 1.43 -24.99 13.66
C ASP A 143 1.50 -23.56 14.21
N VAL A 144 1.75 -23.42 15.52
CA VAL A 144 1.82 -22.10 16.17
C VAL A 144 3.19 -21.42 16.05
N LYS A 145 4.23 -22.13 15.60
CA LYS A 145 5.61 -21.66 15.49
C LYS A 145 5.93 -21.22 14.06
N SER A 146 5.67 -22.07 13.07
CA SER A 146 6.05 -21.85 11.68
C SER A 146 4.93 -22.23 10.69
N PRO A 147 3.75 -21.58 10.78
CA PRO A 147 2.62 -21.89 9.91
C PRO A 147 2.87 -21.50 8.44
N ASP A 148 2.39 -22.32 7.52
CA ASP A 148 2.34 -21.98 6.09
C ASP A 148 1.28 -20.90 5.82
N LEU A 149 0.15 -21.00 6.53
CA LEU A 149 -1.04 -20.18 6.35
C LEU A 149 -1.43 -19.45 7.62
N ILE A 150 -1.87 -18.20 7.52
CA ILE A 150 -2.31 -17.44 8.70
C ILE A 150 -3.66 -16.78 8.44
N LEU A 151 -4.66 -17.13 9.26
CA LEU A 151 -5.91 -16.39 9.36
C LEU A 151 -5.75 -15.30 10.42
N TYR A 152 -5.89 -14.04 10.02
CA TYR A 152 -5.88 -12.92 10.93
C TYR A 152 -7.31 -12.49 11.26
N CYS A 153 -7.56 -12.14 12.53
CA CYS A 153 -8.80 -11.52 12.96
C CYS A 153 -8.49 -10.25 13.78
N GLU A 154 -8.92 -9.07 13.32
CA GLU A 154 -8.84 -7.83 14.11
C GLU A 154 -10.23 -7.45 14.64
N ILE A 155 -10.40 -7.45 15.97
CA ILE A 155 -11.63 -6.97 16.64
C ILE A 155 -11.47 -5.49 17.00
N ARG A 156 -12.32 -4.66 16.39
CA ARG A 156 -12.33 -3.20 16.50
C ARG A 156 -13.76 -2.70 16.74
N ASP A 157 -14.28 -1.80 15.92
CA ASP A 157 -15.71 -1.51 15.83
C ASP A 157 -16.49 -2.70 15.24
N LYS A 158 -15.85 -3.43 14.31
CA LYS A 158 -16.27 -4.68 13.69
C LYS A 158 -15.17 -5.72 13.81
N ALA A 159 -15.46 -6.96 13.42
CA ALA A 159 -14.43 -7.95 13.18
C ALA A 159 -13.94 -7.83 11.73
N TYR A 160 -12.62 -7.92 11.53
CA TYR A 160 -12.00 -7.90 10.20
C TYR A 160 -11.12 -9.13 10.03
N LEU A 161 -11.42 -9.95 9.02
CA LEU A 161 -10.76 -11.21 8.77
C LEU A 161 -10.02 -11.19 7.43
N TYR A 162 -8.80 -11.71 7.40
CA TYR A 162 -7.99 -11.76 6.19
C TYR A 162 -6.89 -12.80 6.28
N THR A 163 -6.48 -13.35 5.13
CA THR A 163 -5.52 -14.47 5.03
C THR A 163 -4.18 -14.09 4.39
N THR A 164 -4.09 -12.91 3.81
CA THR A 164 -2.87 -12.42 3.13
C THR A 164 -2.36 -11.15 3.78
N GLN A 165 -1.04 -10.93 3.73
CA GLN A 165 -0.41 -9.72 4.21
C GLN A 165 0.58 -9.20 3.16
N LYS A 166 0.08 -8.47 2.16
CA LYS A 166 0.94 -7.83 1.17
C LYS A 166 1.76 -6.73 1.84
N LYS A 167 3.04 -6.63 1.47
CA LYS A 167 3.95 -5.59 1.95
C LYS A 167 3.70 -4.29 1.18
N GLY A 168 3.75 -3.18 1.90
CA GLY A 168 3.82 -1.84 1.32
C GLY A 168 5.23 -1.26 1.46
N LEU A 169 5.44 -0.05 0.95
CA LEU A 169 6.76 0.60 0.87
C LEU A 169 7.25 1.23 2.19
N GLY A 170 6.36 1.39 3.17
CA GLY A 170 6.62 2.20 4.36
C GLY A 170 6.88 3.66 4.01
N GLY A 171 7.71 4.35 4.78
CA GLY A 171 8.01 5.76 4.57
C GLY A 171 6.84 6.69 4.90
N LEU A 172 6.86 7.89 4.33
CA LEU A 172 5.87 8.95 4.56
C LEU A 172 5.03 9.21 3.31
N PRO A 173 3.75 9.62 3.47
CA PRO A 173 2.91 9.99 2.34
C PRO A 173 3.56 11.11 1.52
N VAL A 174 3.67 10.92 0.21
CA VAL A 174 4.18 11.93 -0.72
C VAL A 174 3.37 13.23 -0.59
N GLY A 175 4.07 14.37 -0.55
CA GLY A 175 3.53 15.70 -0.30
C GLY A 175 3.49 16.11 1.18
N SER A 176 3.79 15.20 2.12
CA SER A 176 3.84 15.53 3.56
C SER A 176 5.11 16.28 3.99
N ALA A 177 6.17 16.23 3.17
CA ALA A 177 7.44 16.92 3.41
C ALA A 177 7.69 18.03 2.37
N GLY A 178 6.62 18.61 1.81
CA GLY A 178 6.73 19.66 0.80
C GLY A 178 6.91 19.13 -0.61
N ALA A 179 7.42 20.00 -1.48
CA ALA A 179 7.63 19.73 -2.90
C ALA A 179 9.03 20.17 -3.35
N GLY A 180 9.56 19.52 -4.39
CA GLY A 180 10.84 19.84 -4.99
C GLY A 180 10.89 19.51 -6.48
N MET A 181 12.02 19.83 -7.12
CA MET A 181 12.32 19.47 -8.50
C MET A 181 13.39 18.39 -8.52
N LEU A 182 13.15 17.30 -9.25
CA LEU A 182 14.11 16.23 -9.46
C LEU A 182 14.88 16.50 -10.76
N LEU A 183 16.18 16.76 -10.66
CA LEU A 183 17.06 16.77 -11.83
C LEU A 183 17.21 15.34 -12.35
N LEU A 184 16.41 14.99 -13.37
CA LEU A 184 16.37 13.66 -13.94
C LEU A 184 17.32 13.58 -15.13
N SER A 185 18.19 12.57 -15.12
CA SER A 185 19.15 12.30 -16.19
C SER A 185 18.87 10.93 -16.82
N GLY A 186 19.58 10.61 -17.91
CA GLY A 186 19.53 9.27 -18.50
C GLY A 186 20.25 8.18 -17.70
N GLY A 187 20.82 8.52 -16.54
CA GLY A 187 21.45 7.58 -15.59
C GLY A 187 20.43 6.97 -14.61
N LEU A 188 20.88 6.00 -13.80
CA LEU A 188 20.02 5.34 -12.79
C LEU A 188 20.00 6.07 -11.44
N ASP A 189 20.98 6.92 -11.16
CA ASP A 189 21.13 7.55 -9.84
C ASP A 189 20.01 8.55 -9.56
N SER A 190 19.67 9.39 -10.54
CA SER A 190 18.63 10.41 -10.40
C SER A 190 17.22 9.81 -10.17
N PRO A 191 16.74 8.78 -10.89
CA PRO A 191 15.45 8.17 -10.56
C PRO A 191 15.45 7.49 -9.18
N VAL A 192 16.57 6.86 -8.77
CA VAL A 192 16.69 6.29 -7.41
C VAL A 192 16.65 7.38 -6.35
N ALA A 193 17.34 8.51 -6.56
CA ALA A 193 17.29 9.66 -5.67
C ALA A 193 15.84 10.19 -5.53
N GLY A 194 15.11 10.29 -6.65
CA GLY A 194 13.69 10.64 -6.67
C GLY A 194 12.83 9.66 -5.84
N PHE A 195 13.01 8.35 -6.03
CA PHE A 195 12.30 7.35 -5.24
C PHE A 195 12.56 7.49 -3.74
N LEU A 196 13.83 7.68 -3.33
CA LEU A 196 14.22 7.82 -1.93
C LEU A 196 13.68 9.12 -1.30
N ALA A 197 13.69 10.23 -2.04
CA ALA A 197 13.11 11.48 -1.59
C ALA A 197 11.57 11.38 -1.44
N ALA A 198 10.90 10.69 -2.36
CA ALA A 198 9.45 10.44 -2.27
C ALA A 198 9.09 9.55 -1.09
N LYS A 199 9.94 8.56 -0.76
CA LYS A 199 9.81 7.74 0.46
C LYS A 199 9.83 8.59 1.73
N ARG A 200 10.52 9.74 1.72
CA ARG A 200 10.55 10.73 2.81
C ARG A 200 9.41 11.75 2.74
N GLY A 201 8.47 11.59 1.82
CA GLY A 201 7.25 12.40 1.73
C GLY A 201 7.38 13.63 0.83
N VAL A 202 8.46 13.78 0.05
CA VAL A 202 8.64 14.91 -0.86
C VAL A 202 7.90 14.64 -2.18
N LYS A 203 7.04 15.56 -2.60
CA LYS A 203 6.43 15.51 -3.95
C LYS A 203 7.39 16.13 -4.97
N MET A 204 7.56 15.50 -6.13
CA MET A 204 8.51 16.01 -7.13
C MET A 204 7.94 15.97 -8.54
N ASP A 205 8.25 17.03 -9.29
CA ASP A 205 8.25 17.02 -10.75
C ASP A 205 9.69 16.83 -11.24
N CYS A 206 9.86 16.22 -12.42
CA CYS A 206 11.15 15.93 -13.03
C CYS A 206 11.57 17.08 -13.97
N LEU A 207 12.84 17.46 -13.94
CA LEU A 207 13.46 18.42 -14.85
C LEU A 207 14.62 17.74 -15.58
N TYR A 208 14.61 17.79 -16.90
CA TYR A 208 15.66 17.27 -17.76
C TYR A 208 16.21 18.38 -18.66
N PHE A 209 17.53 18.55 -18.64
CA PHE A 209 18.23 19.44 -19.55
C PHE A 209 18.64 18.66 -20.80
N HIS A 210 18.07 19.05 -21.94
CA HIS A 210 18.32 18.46 -23.22
C HIS A 210 19.18 19.42 -24.07
N ALA A 211 20.35 18.97 -24.52
CA ALA A 211 21.32 19.79 -25.22
C ALA A 211 21.51 19.30 -26.67
N TYR A 212 20.45 19.29 -27.47
CA TYR A 212 20.54 18.97 -28.89
C TYR A 212 21.47 19.94 -29.64
N PRO A 213 22.36 19.49 -30.56
CA PRO A 213 22.55 18.11 -31.04
C PRO A 213 23.57 17.28 -30.23
N TYR A 214 24.12 17.81 -29.13
CA TYR A 214 25.09 17.09 -28.29
C TYR A 214 24.47 15.94 -27.49
N THR A 215 23.16 16.01 -27.24
CA THR A 215 22.35 14.89 -26.73
C THR A 215 21.37 14.44 -27.79
N SER A 216 21.27 13.12 -27.99
CA SER A 216 20.37 12.54 -29.00
C SER A 216 18.92 12.45 -28.53
N ASP A 217 18.00 12.26 -29.48
CA ASP A 217 16.59 12.04 -29.18
C ASP A 217 16.36 10.74 -28.39
N GLU A 218 17.19 9.70 -28.60
CA GLU A 218 17.12 8.47 -27.80
C GLU A 218 17.42 8.73 -26.32
N ALA A 219 18.30 9.70 -26.01
CA ALA A 219 18.57 10.07 -24.63
C ALA A 219 17.33 10.70 -23.97
N LEU A 220 16.56 11.51 -24.71
CA LEU A 220 15.30 12.07 -24.23
C LEU A 220 14.24 10.96 -24.02
N GLU A 221 14.12 10.01 -24.95
CA GLU A 221 13.19 8.88 -24.79
C GLU A 221 13.54 7.99 -23.60
N LYS A 222 14.83 7.78 -23.34
CA LYS A 222 15.29 7.10 -22.12
C LYS A 222 14.82 7.83 -20.86
N VAL A 223 14.94 9.15 -20.82
CA VAL A 223 14.50 9.96 -19.67
C VAL A 223 12.97 9.92 -19.49
N LYS A 224 12.20 10.00 -20.59
CA LYS A 224 10.74 9.84 -20.55
C LYS A 224 10.33 8.48 -19.98
N THR A 225 11.03 7.42 -20.39
CA THR A 225 10.82 6.06 -19.87
C THR A 225 11.09 6.00 -18.37
N LEU A 226 12.25 6.51 -17.93
CA LEU A 226 12.60 6.57 -16.50
C LEU A 226 11.58 7.38 -15.68
N ALA A 227 11.15 8.54 -16.18
CA ALA A 227 10.12 9.36 -15.54
C ALA A 227 8.80 8.60 -15.38
N SER A 228 8.40 7.84 -16.41
CA SER A 228 7.17 7.04 -16.40
C SER A 228 7.25 5.89 -15.40
N LEU A 229 8.40 5.22 -15.30
CA LEU A 229 8.62 4.13 -14.34
C LEU A 229 8.56 4.59 -12.88
N ILE A 230 9.08 5.79 -12.57
CA ILE A 230 9.05 6.32 -11.20
C ILE A 230 7.76 7.05 -10.84
N ALA A 231 6.97 7.50 -11.84
CA ALA A 231 5.75 8.28 -11.63
C ALA A 231 4.76 7.68 -10.61
N PRO A 232 4.49 6.36 -10.58
CA PRO A 232 3.58 5.77 -9.60
C PRO A 232 4.01 6.01 -8.14
N TYR A 233 5.32 6.07 -7.89
CA TYR A 233 5.89 6.29 -6.56
C TYR A 233 5.91 7.76 -6.16
N LEU A 234 5.92 8.67 -7.14
CA LEU A 234 5.92 10.13 -6.93
C LEU A 234 4.51 10.72 -6.77
N GLN A 235 3.47 9.89 -6.75
CA GLN A 235 2.05 10.32 -6.82
C GLN A 235 1.71 10.99 -8.16
N GLY A 236 2.30 10.49 -9.25
CA GLY A 236 2.35 11.16 -10.55
C GLY A 236 3.46 12.20 -10.60
N THR A 237 3.98 12.48 -11.79
CA THR A 237 5.03 13.50 -12.01
C THR A 237 4.84 14.16 -13.37
N ARG A 238 5.34 15.38 -13.51
CA ARG A 238 5.51 16.05 -14.80
C ARG A 238 6.99 16.01 -15.18
N LEU A 239 7.29 15.76 -16.45
CA LEU A 239 8.64 15.89 -16.99
C LEU A 239 8.76 17.21 -17.76
N TRP A 240 9.56 18.13 -17.23
CA TRP A 240 9.94 19.38 -17.86
C TRP A 240 11.21 19.15 -18.67
N VAL A 241 11.17 19.44 -19.96
CA VAL A 241 12.33 19.33 -20.86
C VAL A 241 12.79 20.74 -21.20
N VAL A 242 14.03 21.08 -20.84
CA VAL A 242 14.61 22.40 -21.07
C VAL A 242 15.74 22.27 -22.07
N HIS A 243 15.66 23.01 -23.17
CA HIS A 243 16.73 23.11 -24.15
C HIS A 243 17.90 23.91 -23.56
N PHE A 244 19.05 23.26 -23.39
CA PHE A 244 20.18 23.81 -22.64
C PHE A 244 21.43 24.10 -23.48
N THR A 245 21.35 23.88 -24.80
CA THR A 245 22.51 23.97 -25.72
C THR A 245 23.21 25.32 -25.67
N GLU A 246 22.45 26.42 -25.80
CA GLU A 246 23.03 27.78 -25.82
C GLU A 246 23.74 28.11 -24.51
N ALA A 247 23.08 27.84 -23.38
CA ALA A 247 23.65 28.05 -22.05
C ALA A 247 24.91 27.20 -21.84
N GLN A 248 24.89 25.93 -22.27
CA GLN A 248 26.04 25.03 -22.17
C GLN A 248 27.24 25.53 -23.01
N LEU A 249 26.99 25.99 -24.23
CA LEU A 249 28.04 26.55 -25.08
C LEU A 249 28.64 27.82 -24.47
N GLN A 250 27.82 28.67 -23.86
CA GLN A 250 28.29 29.87 -23.19
C GLN A 250 29.14 29.54 -21.96
N ILE A 251 28.71 28.60 -21.11
CA ILE A 251 29.48 28.14 -19.96
C ILE A 251 30.85 27.61 -20.41
N LYS A 252 30.91 26.81 -21.48
CA LYS A 252 32.16 26.28 -22.04
C LYS A 252 33.11 27.37 -22.54
N ARG A 253 32.58 28.51 -23.01
CA ARG A 253 33.40 29.63 -23.50
C ARG A 253 34.00 30.46 -22.35
N THR A 254 33.34 30.48 -21.19
CA THR A 254 33.72 31.31 -20.04
C THR A 254 34.42 30.53 -18.92
N ALA A 255 34.51 29.20 -19.02
CA ALA A 255 35.21 28.32 -18.10
C ALA A 255 36.63 28.03 -18.58
#